data_AF-A0Z988-F1
#
_entry.id   AF-A0Z988-F1
#
_cell.length_a   1.000
_cell.length_b   1.000
_cell.length_c   1.000
_cell.angle_alpha   90.00
_cell.angle_beta   90.00
_cell.angle_gamma   90.00
#
_symmetry.space_group_name_H-M   'P 1'
#
loop_
_entity.id
_entity.type
_entity.pdbx_description
1 polymer ?
#
loop_
_entity_poly.entity_id
_entity_poly.type
_entity_poly.pdbx_seq_one_letter_code
_entity_poly.pdbx_strand_id
1 'polypeptide(L)'
;MAARLQAGGVIKPHNDKHPSFHHGHRIHIPISSNPRVRFMIDGRPQRMQIGNVYEINNQKQHSVMNKGSEGRVNFIFDYVPPNNISR
;
A
#
# COMPACT_ATOMS: atom_id res chain seq x y z
N MET A 1 -8.03 -7.04 -2.59
CA MET A 1 -6.93 -8.01 -2.78
C MET A 1 -6.14 -8.16 -1.48
N ALA A 2 -5.78 -9.39 -1.07
CA ALA A 2 -4.83 -9.62 0.01
C ALA A 2 -3.40 -9.68 -0.54
N ALA A 3 -2.60 -8.66 -0.26
CA ALA A 3 -1.22 -8.54 -0.76
C ALA A 3 -0.23 -9.01 0.30
N ARG A 4 0.38 -10.19 0.07
CA ARG A 4 1.44 -10.74 0.93
C ARG A 4 2.82 -10.34 0.39
N LEU A 5 3.69 -9.88 1.29
CA LEU A 5 5.12 -9.72 1.02
C LEU A 5 5.90 -10.58 2.00
N GLN A 6 6.69 -11.53 1.47
CA GLN A 6 7.48 -12.45 2.28
C GLN A 6 8.56 -11.74 3.11
N ALA A 7 9.13 -12.46 4.07
CA ALA A 7 10.37 -12.08 4.73
C ALA A 7 11.46 -11.79 3.68
N GLY A 8 12.21 -10.71 3.86
CA GLY A 8 13.21 -10.23 2.89
C GLY A 8 12.63 -9.59 1.61
N GLY A 9 11.31 -9.63 1.41
CA GLY A 9 10.67 -9.15 0.19
C GLY A 9 10.81 -7.64 -0.02
N VAL A 10 10.96 -7.24 -1.28
CA VAL A 10 11.07 -5.83 -1.70
C VAL A 10 10.13 -5.56 -2.86
N ILE A 11 9.32 -4.51 -2.72
CA ILE A 11 8.62 -3.86 -3.82
C ILE A 11 9.43 -2.60 -4.14
N LYS A 12 10.06 -2.58 -5.32
CA LYS A 12 10.94 -1.47 -5.74
C LYS A 12 10.17 -0.16 -5.87
N PRO A 13 10.83 1.01 -5.78
CA PRO A 13 10.19 2.30 -6.02
C PRO A 13 9.45 2.34 -7.36
N HIS A 14 8.16 2.67 -7.32
CA HIS A 14 7.29 2.78 -8.49
C HIS A 14 6.16 3.77 -8.21
N ASN A 15 5.41 4.09 -9.26
CA ASN A 15 4.14 4.78 -9.19
C ASN A 15 3.12 3.87 -9.88
N ASP A 16 1.89 3.89 -9.40
CA ASP A 16 0.80 3.10 -9.96
C ASP A 16 0.29 3.74 -11.26
N LYS A 17 0.49 3.08 -12.41
CA LYS A 17 0.23 3.68 -13.74
C LYS A 17 -1.08 3.31 -14.41
N HIS A 18 -1.81 2.31 -13.88
CA HIS A 18 -3.05 1.89 -14.54
C HIS A 18 -4.10 3.02 -14.46
N PRO A 19 -4.86 3.32 -15.53
CA PRO A 19 -5.83 4.42 -15.56
C PRO A 19 -6.83 4.42 -14.39
N SER A 20 -7.24 3.24 -13.92
CA SER A 20 -8.14 3.12 -12.76
C SER A 20 -7.56 3.71 -11.47
N PHE A 21 -6.23 3.71 -11.31
CA PHE A 21 -5.55 4.26 -10.14
C PHE A 21 -5.52 5.79 -10.09
N HIS A 22 -5.88 6.46 -11.19
CA HIS A 22 -6.06 7.92 -11.21
C HIS A 22 -7.44 8.35 -10.71
N HIS A 23 -8.41 7.43 -10.73
CA HIS A 23 -9.80 7.73 -10.43
C HIS A 23 -10.25 7.19 -9.06
N GLY A 24 -9.50 6.24 -8.49
CA GLY A 24 -9.79 5.62 -7.20
C GLY A 24 -8.77 5.97 -6.12
N HIS A 25 -9.23 5.99 -4.88
CA HIS A 25 -8.42 6.06 -3.67
C HIS A 25 -7.93 4.65 -3.30
N ARG A 26 -6.63 4.47 -3.17
CA ARG A 26 -6.02 3.19 -2.80
C ARG A 26 -5.90 3.07 -1.29
N ILE A 27 -6.72 2.18 -0.72
CA ILE A 27 -6.81 1.93 0.71
C ILE A 27 -6.00 0.70 1.10
N HIS A 28 -5.20 0.83 2.15
CA HIS A 28 -4.38 -0.20 2.76
C HIS A 28 -4.84 -0.47 4.19
N ILE A 29 -5.17 -1.72 4.47
CA ILE A 29 -5.47 -2.21 5.82
C ILE A 29 -4.41 -3.26 6.17
N PRO A 30 -3.48 -2.98 7.09
CA PRO A 30 -2.52 -3.98 7.56
C PRO A 30 -3.25 -5.08 8.35
N ILE A 31 -3.17 -6.32 7.86
CA ILE A 31 -3.74 -7.51 8.52
C ILE A 31 -2.67 -8.22 9.35
N SER A 32 -1.45 -8.33 8.81
CA SER A 32 -0.28 -8.77 9.54
C SER A 32 0.94 -7.95 9.14
N SER A 33 1.80 -7.62 10.09
CA SER A 33 2.97 -6.77 9.90
C SER A 33 4.01 -7.06 10.97
N ASN A 34 5.22 -6.55 10.81
CA ASN A 34 6.28 -6.65 11.80
C ASN A 34 7.08 -5.32 11.86
N PRO A 35 7.85 -5.07 12.93
CA PRO A 35 8.60 -3.80 13.09
C PRO A 35 9.63 -3.50 11.99
N ARG A 36 10.00 -4.49 11.18
CA ARG A 36 10.98 -4.38 10.09
C ARG A 36 10.32 -4.23 8.71
N VAL A 37 9.00 -4.04 8.64
CA VAL A 37 8.29 -3.57 7.46
C VAL A 37 8.40 -2.05 7.38
N ARG A 38 8.82 -1.52 6.23
CA ARG A 38 8.88 -0.09 5.95
C ARG A 38 8.19 0.20 4.63
N PHE A 39 7.23 1.12 4.67
CA PHE A 39 6.71 1.78 3.47
C PHE A 39 7.51 3.07 3.27
N MET A 40 7.84 3.39 2.02
CA MET A 40 8.37 4.70 1.65
C MET A 40 7.36 5.34 0.72
N ILE A 41 6.85 6.52 1.06
CA ILE A 41 5.95 7.30 0.22
C ILE A 41 6.61 8.66 0.01
N ASP A 42 6.92 9.02 -1.23
CA ASP A 42 7.51 10.31 -1.58
C ASP A 42 8.81 10.60 -0.81
N GLY A 43 9.67 9.59 -0.72
CA GLY A 43 10.93 9.65 0.05
C GLY A 43 10.77 9.63 1.57
N ARG A 44 9.55 9.60 2.11
CA ARG A 44 9.29 9.61 3.55
C ARG A 44 8.92 8.22 4.08
N PRO A 45 9.56 7.73 5.16
CA PRO A 45 9.19 6.46 5.76
C PRO A 45 7.83 6.55 6.44
N GLN A 46 6.97 5.56 6.18
CA GLN A 46 5.66 5.42 6.79
C GLN A 46 5.56 4.06 7.48
N ARG A 47 5.03 4.07 8.72
CA ARG A 47 4.75 2.85 9.48
C ARG A 47 3.25 2.65 9.55
N MET A 48 2.76 1.66 8.80
CA MET A 48 1.37 1.24 8.86
C MET A 48 1.17 0.23 9.99
N GLN A 49 0.36 0.58 10.98
CA GLN A 49 0.07 -0.25 12.15
C GLN A 49 -1.22 -1.06 11.94
N ILE A 50 -1.25 -2.26 12.51
CA ILE A 50 -2.48 -3.08 12.56
C ILE A 50 -3.52 -2.33 13.40
N GLY A 51 -4.79 -2.40 12.98
CA GLY A 51 -5.91 -1.69 13.60
C GLY A 51 -6.22 -0.33 12.98
N ASN A 52 -5.36 0.17 12.08
CA ASN A 52 -5.56 1.42 11.36
C ASN A 52 -5.83 1.19 9.87
N VAL A 53 -6.50 2.16 9.26
CA VAL A 53 -6.73 2.23 7.81
C VAL A 53 -5.91 3.38 7.24
N TYR A 54 -5.22 3.12 6.13
CA TYR A 54 -4.37 4.10 5.47
C TYR A 54 -4.79 4.29 4.02
N GLU A 55 -5.04 5.52 3.64
CA GLU A 55 -4.98 5.89 2.23
C GLU A 55 -3.55 6.29 1.89
N ILE A 56 -3.05 5.85 0.73
CA ILE A 56 -1.83 6.40 0.15
C ILE A 56 -2.16 7.10 -1.15
N ASN A 57 -1.48 8.23 -1.39
CA ASN A 57 -1.41 8.77 -2.74
C ASN A 57 -0.47 7.88 -3.57
N ASN A 58 -1.03 6.88 -4.23
CA ASN A 58 -0.31 5.91 -5.05
C ASN A 58 0.21 6.49 -6.38
N GLN A 59 -0.17 7.74 -6.72
CA GLN A 59 0.43 8.50 -7.80
C GLN A 59 1.80 9.07 -7.44
N LYS A 60 2.14 9.12 -6.15
CA LYS A 60 3.51 9.43 -5.71
C LYS A 60 4.39 8.19 -5.75
N GLN A 61 5.70 8.41 -5.88
CA GLN A 61 6.65 7.30 -5.86
C GLN A 61 6.58 6.60 -4.50
N HIS A 62 6.42 5.28 -4.53
CA HIS A 62 6.34 4.48 -3.32
C HIS A 62 7.05 3.13 -3.45
N SER A 63 7.49 2.60 -2.31
CA SER A 63 8.13 1.29 -2.20
C SER A 63 7.81 0.64 -0.87
N VAL A 64 8.01 -0.68 -0.79
CA VAL A 64 7.81 -1.45 0.44
C VAL A 64 8.97 -2.41 0.61
N MET A 65 9.47 -2.52 1.83
CA MET A 65 10.49 -3.50 2.17
C MET A 65 10.11 -4.21 3.46
N ASN A 66 10.24 -5.52 3.48
CA ASN A 66 10.10 -6.33 4.68
C ASN A 66 11.45 -6.94 5.05
N LYS A 67 12.20 -6.28 5.95
CA LYS A 67 13.47 -6.83 6.46
C LYS A 67 13.29 -7.77 7.66
N GLY A 68 12.05 -8.18 7.97
CA GLY A 68 11.74 -9.10 9.07
C GLY A 68 11.91 -10.57 8.68
N SER A 69 11.72 -11.45 9.67
CA SER A 69 11.70 -12.91 9.51
C SER A 69 10.32 -13.47 9.17
N GLU A 70 9.27 -12.66 9.30
CA GLU A 70 7.87 -13.05 9.04
C GLU A 70 7.31 -12.29 7.84
N GLY A 71 6.36 -12.91 7.14
CA GLY A 71 5.62 -12.23 6.06
C GLY A 71 4.66 -11.17 6.60
N ARG A 72 4.38 -10.15 5.77
CA ARG A 72 3.32 -9.16 6.04
C ARG A 72 2.17 -9.33 5.06
N VAL A 73 0.96 -8.97 5.47
CA VAL A 73 -0.24 -8.95 4.63
C VAL A 73 -0.94 -7.61 4.80
N ASN A 74 -1.19 -6.91 3.69
CA ASN A 74 -2.18 -5.82 3.67
C ASN A 74 -3.36 -6.25 2.82
N PHE A 75 -4.56 -6.01 3.30
CA PHE A 75 -5.73 -5.96 2.44
C PHE A 75 -5.74 -4.61 1.72
N ILE A 76 -5.83 -4.64 0.40
CA ILE A 76 -5.78 -3.46 -0.47
C ILE A 76 -7.03 -3.46 -1.34
N PHE A 77 -7.72 -2.34 -1.38
CA PHE A 77 -8.81 -2.12 -2.32
C PHE A 77 -8.77 -0.67 -2.80
N ASP A 78 -9.32 -0.45 -3.99
CA ASP A 78 -9.47 0.87 -4.56
C ASP A 78 -10.94 1.27 -4.45
N TYR A 79 -11.21 2.48 -3.97
CA TYR A 79 -12.55 3.06 -3.85
C TYR A 79 -12.66 4.23 -4.83
N VAL A 80 -13.66 4.20 -5.71
CA VAL A 80 -13.95 5.30 -6.64
C VAL A 80 -15.04 6.18 -6.02
N PRO A 81 -14.83 7.49 -5.86
CA PRO A 81 -15.86 8.41 -5.37
C PRO A 81 -17.09 8.39 -6.28
N PRO A 82 -18.33 8.49 -5.74
CA PRO A 82 -19.56 8.42 -6.54
C PRO A 82 -19.59 9.40 -7.70
N ASN A 83 -19.04 10.59 -7.53
CA ASN A 83 -19.00 11.65 -8.55
C ASN A 83 -18.09 11.31 -9.75
N ASN A 84 -17.22 10.31 -9.62
CA ASN A 84 -16.29 9.86 -10.65
C ASN A 84 -16.77 8.57 -11.34
N ILE A 85 -17.96 8.07 -11.00
CA ILE A 85 -18.58 6.92 -11.65
C ILE A 85 -19.58 7.46 -12.67
N SER A 86 -19.30 7.28 -13.97
CA SER A 86 -20.36 7.40 -14.98
C SER A 86 -21.39 6.32 -14.66
N ARG A 87 -22.61 6.73 -14.30
CA ARG A 87 -23.76 5.81 -14.29
C ARG A 87 -24.19 5.47 -15.71
#